data_AF-A0A2V7CMI9-F1
#
_entry.id   AF-A0A2V7CMI9-F1
#
_cell.length_a   1.000
_cell.length_b   1.000
_cell.length_c   1.000
_cell.angle_alpha   90.00
_cell.angle_beta   90.00
_cell.angle_gamma   90.00
#
_symmetry.space_group_name_H-M   'P 1'
#
loop_
_entity.id
_entity.type
_entity.pdbx_description
1 polymer ?
#
loop_
_entity_poly.entity_id
_entity_poly.type
_entity_poly.pdbx_seq_one_letter_code
_entity_poly.pdbx_strand_id
1 'polypeptide(L)'
;MDAVPRRSRADPASLVRRLLAVAVFLLAPSPVGAHAFPDHSEPRVGHTLDASPPAVRIWFDGQIEPVFSTVRVENADKQRVDKGDAAIDPRDNTLLHVSLPPLPPGRYRVFWSVIARDGHRTEGDFSFRVK
;
A
#
# COMPACT_ATOMS: atom_id res chain seq x y z
N MET A 1 -18.99 -67.60 3.94
CA MET A 1 -19.97 -66.84 3.12
C MET A 1 -19.75 -65.38 3.46
N ASP A 2 -18.83 -64.72 2.74
CA ASP A 2 -18.44 -63.34 3.06
C ASP A 2 -19.41 -62.36 2.42
N ALA A 3 -20.00 -61.49 3.24
CA ALA A 3 -20.91 -60.46 2.79
C ALA A 3 -20.14 -59.39 2.00
N VAL A 4 -20.50 -59.22 0.72
CA VAL A 4 -19.95 -58.18 -0.15
C VAL A 4 -20.44 -56.80 0.35
N PRO A 5 -19.54 -55.83 0.62
CA PRO A 5 -19.96 -54.52 1.13
C PRO A 5 -20.72 -53.72 0.06
N ARG A 6 -21.90 -53.19 0.42
CA ARG A 6 -22.66 -52.27 -0.43
C ARG A 6 -21.88 -50.96 -0.56
N ARG A 7 -21.35 -50.69 -1.77
CA ARG A 7 -20.85 -49.36 -2.12
C ARG A 7 -21.98 -48.34 -1.97
N SER A 8 -21.84 -47.42 -1.01
CA SER A 8 -22.71 -46.25 -0.90
C SER A 8 -22.60 -45.45 -2.20
N ARG A 9 -23.67 -45.44 -3.01
CA ARG A 9 -23.74 -44.54 -4.17
C ARG A 9 -23.74 -43.11 -3.64
N ALA A 10 -22.87 -42.27 -4.19
CA ALA A 10 -22.90 -40.84 -3.89
C ALA A 10 -24.27 -40.29 -4.32
N ASP A 11 -24.94 -39.58 -3.41
CA ASP A 11 -26.20 -38.90 -3.71
C ASP A 11 -25.93 -37.81 -4.77
N PRO A 12 -26.59 -37.84 -5.93
CA PRO A 12 -26.41 -36.83 -6.98
C PRO A 12 -26.67 -35.40 -6.46
N ALA A 13 -27.56 -35.22 -5.47
CA ALA A 13 -27.82 -33.92 -4.86
C ALA A 13 -26.62 -33.39 -4.07
N SER A 14 -25.85 -34.28 -3.42
CA SER A 14 -24.59 -33.95 -2.74
C SER A 14 -23.51 -33.52 -3.73
N LEU A 15 -23.43 -34.18 -4.89
CA LEU A 15 -22.49 -33.83 -5.95
C LEU A 15 -22.80 -32.46 -6.56
N VAL A 16 -24.08 -32.19 -6.88
CA VAL A 16 -24.51 -30.89 -7.42
C VAL A 16 -24.23 -29.76 -6.43
N ARG A 17 -24.52 -29.94 -5.14
CA ARG A 17 -24.22 -28.93 -4.11
C ARG A 17 -22.72 -28.63 -4.00
N ARG A 18 -21.86 -29.66 -4.07
CA ARG A 18 -20.40 -29.48 -4.05
C ARG A 18 -19.91 -28.73 -5.28
N LEU A 19 -20.42 -29.08 -6.46
CA LEU A 19 -20.09 -28.39 -7.71
C LEU A 19 -20.54 -26.93 -7.68
N LEU A 20 -21.73 -26.66 -7.13
CA LEU A 20 -22.25 -25.30 -6.98
C LEU A 20 -21.40 -24.48 -6.01
N ALA A 21 -20.98 -25.07 -4.88
CA ALA A 21 -20.09 -24.40 -3.92
C ALA A 21 -18.72 -24.07 -4.52
N VAL A 22 -18.13 -24.99 -5.28
CA VAL A 22 -16.87 -24.75 -6.01
C VAL A 22 -17.06 -23.65 -7.06
N ALA A 23 -18.15 -23.68 -7.82
CA ALA A 23 -18.46 -22.64 -8.80
C ALA A 23 -18.60 -21.27 -8.14
N VAL A 24 -19.35 -21.15 -7.04
CA VAL A 24 -19.50 -19.89 -6.29
C VAL A 24 -18.15 -19.39 -5.77
N PHE A 25 -17.29 -20.28 -5.28
CA PHE A 25 -15.95 -19.91 -4.82
C PHE A 25 -15.06 -19.40 -5.97
N LEU A 26 -15.16 -19.99 -7.17
CA LEU A 26 -14.44 -19.56 -8.36
C LEU A 26 -14.93 -18.22 -8.93
N LEU A 27 -16.18 -17.83 -8.64
CA LEU A 27 -16.76 -16.54 -9.04
C LEU A 27 -16.57 -15.44 -7.99
N ALA A 28 -15.90 -15.71 -6.86
CA ALA A 28 -15.65 -14.70 -5.86
C ALA A 28 -14.80 -13.56 -6.47
N PRO A 29 -15.26 -12.30 -6.46
CA PRO A 29 -14.48 -11.20 -6.99
C PRO A 29 -13.17 -11.06 -6.20
N SER A 30 -12.05 -11.02 -6.91
CA SER A 30 -10.78 -10.61 -6.33
C SER A 30 -10.91 -9.16 -5.84
N PRO A 31 -10.39 -8.79 -4.66
CA PRO A 31 -10.25 -7.38 -4.32
C PRO A 31 -9.26 -6.75 -5.31
N VAL A 32 -9.78 -6.08 -6.33
CA VAL A 32 -8.98 -5.31 -7.28
C VAL A 32 -8.74 -3.95 -6.64
N GLY A 33 -7.59 -3.81 -5.97
CA GLY A 33 -7.05 -2.50 -5.60
C GLY A 33 -6.56 -1.79 -6.87
N ALA A 34 -7.50 -1.16 -7.59
CA ALA A 34 -7.24 -0.44 -8.85
C ALA A 34 -6.64 0.97 -8.63
N HIS A 35 -6.54 1.42 -7.38
CA HIS A 35 -5.96 2.72 -7.08
C HIS A 35 -5.15 2.60 -5.80
N ALA A 36 -4.19 3.50 -5.65
CA ALA A 36 -3.42 3.67 -4.44
C ALA A 36 -3.49 5.14 -4.03
N PHE A 37 -4.27 5.43 -3.01
CA PHE A 37 -4.36 6.75 -2.38
C PHE A 37 -3.67 6.71 -1.02
N PRO A 38 -3.08 7.82 -0.55
CA PRO A 38 -2.54 7.88 0.80
C PRO A 38 -3.63 7.59 1.83
N ASP A 39 -3.39 6.57 2.66
CA ASP A 39 -4.20 6.25 3.84
C ASP A 39 -3.74 7.12 5.03
N HIS A 40 -2.44 7.11 5.31
CA HIS A 40 -1.82 7.95 6.34
C HIS A 40 -0.34 8.22 6.06
N SER A 41 0.23 9.16 6.83
CA SER A 41 1.65 9.54 6.71
C SER A 41 2.30 9.80 8.06
N GLU A 42 3.61 9.60 8.10
CA GLU A 42 4.50 10.06 9.14
C GLU A 42 5.63 10.90 8.53
N PRO A 43 5.75 12.20 8.86
CA PRO A 43 4.86 12.96 9.73
C PRO A 43 3.42 13.05 9.23
N ARG A 44 2.47 13.18 10.16
CA ARG A 44 1.06 13.44 9.82
C ARG A 44 0.93 14.73 9.01
N VAL A 45 0.00 14.74 8.07
CA VAL A 45 -0.36 15.92 7.27
C VAL A 45 -0.62 17.12 8.17
N GLY A 46 0.09 18.22 7.93
CA GLY A 46 -0.03 19.48 8.66
C GLY A 46 0.64 19.50 10.05
N HIS A 47 1.24 18.39 10.50
CA HIS A 47 1.75 18.29 11.86
C HIS A 47 2.98 19.18 12.10
N THR A 48 3.07 19.71 13.31
CA THR A 48 4.24 20.46 13.80
C THR A 48 4.98 19.60 14.83
N LEU A 49 6.16 19.12 14.47
CA LEU A 49 7.00 18.27 15.30
C LEU A 49 7.92 19.12 16.18
N ASP A 50 8.19 18.64 17.39
CA ASP A 50 9.18 19.25 18.29
C ASP A 50 10.63 18.94 17.88
N ALA A 51 10.84 17.92 17.04
CA ALA A 51 12.15 17.51 16.55
C ALA A 51 12.08 17.05 15.10
N SER A 52 13.22 17.10 14.40
CA SER A 52 13.35 16.57 13.04
C SER A 52 13.01 15.07 13.01
N PRO A 53 12.08 14.63 12.13
CA PRO A 53 11.85 13.22 11.91
C PRO A 53 13.03 12.59 11.14
N PRO A 54 13.31 11.29 11.31
CA PRO A 54 14.38 10.61 10.59
C PRO A 54 14.03 10.30 9.13
N ALA A 55 12.74 10.29 8.78
CA ALA A 55 12.23 9.93 7.47
C ALA A 55 10.83 10.52 7.26
N VAL A 56 10.40 10.53 6.01
CA VAL A 56 8.98 10.61 5.62
C VAL A 56 8.53 9.21 5.21
N ARG A 57 7.34 8.83 5.65
CA ARG A 57 6.64 7.57 5.35
C ARG A 57 5.22 7.88 4.92
N ILE A 58 4.75 7.21 3.87
CA ILE A 58 3.39 7.31 3.35
C ILE A 58 2.90 5.88 3.13
N TRP A 59 1.80 5.53 3.79
CA TRP A 59 1.09 4.28 3.56
C TRP A 59 -0.06 4.54 2.61
N PHE A 60 -0.23 3.65 1.64
CA PHE A 60 -1.29 3.70 0.65
C PHE A 60 -2.34 2.62 0.92
N ASP A 61 -3.57 2.85 0.51
CA ASP A 61 -4.67 1.87 0.59
C ASP A 61 -4.55 0.73 -0.43
N GLY A 62 -3.53 0.77 -1.29
CA GLY A 62 -3.24 -0.21 -2.34
C GLY A 62 -1.74 -0.43 -2.52
N GLN A 63 -1.38 -1.58 -3.10
CA GLN A 63 0.01 -1.89 -3.45
C GLN A 63 0.51 -0.98 -4.58
N ILE A 64 1.73 -0.50 -4.43
CA ILE A 64 2.37 0.44 -5.36
C ILE A 64 3.60 -0.20 -6.04
N GLU A 65 3.86 0.21 -7.28
CA GLU A 65 4.97 -0.28 -8.10
C GLU A 65 6.28 0.46 -7.76
N PRO A 66 7.34 -0.23 -7.30
CA PRO A 66 8.55 0.41 -6.78
C PRO A 66 9.28 1.30 -7.78
N VAL A 67 9.42 0.84 -9.02
CA VAL A 67 10.27 1.49 -10.04
C VAL A 67 9.72 2.85 -10.47
N PHE A 68 8.40 3.05 -10.36
CA PHE A 68 7.72 4.24 -10.85
C PHE A 68 7.09 5.10 -9.74
N SER A 69 7.33 4.73 -8.48
CA SER A 69 6.82 5.46 -7.32
C SER A 69 7.92 6.32 -6.70
N THR A 70 7.59 7.57 -6.39
CA THR A 70 8.56 8.57 -5.94
C THR A 70 8.00 9.39 -4.79
N VAL A 71 8.91 9.81 -3.90
CA VAL A 71 8.65 10.82 -2.87
C VAL A 71 9.88 11.71 -2.76
N ARG A 72 9.65 13.01 -2.56
CA ARG A 72 10.71 14.00 -2.31
C ARG A 72 10.24 15.02 -1.29
N VAL A 73 11.18 15.60 -0.56
CA VAL A 73 10.90 16.60 0.47
C VAL A 73 11.64 17.89 0.14
N GLU A 74 10.92 19.00 0.16
CA GLU A 74 11.45 20.33 -0.07
C GLU A 74 11.30 21.24 1.15
N ASN A 75 12.25 22.16 1.31
CA ASN A 75 12.14 23.28 2.26
C ASN A 75 11.33 24.45 1.66
N ALA A 76 11.21 25.55 2.42
CA ALA A 76 10.48 26.74 2.00
C ALA A 76 11.08 27.42 0.74
N ASP A 77 12.37 27.22 0.49
CA ASP A 77 13.09 27.74 -0.68
C ASP A 77 12.96 26.82 -1.91
N LYS A 78 12.09 25.80 -1.85
CA LYS A 78 11.90 24.78 -2.89
C LYS A 78 13.15 23.96 -3.18
N GLN A 79 14.07 23.89 -2.23
CA GLN A 79 15.25 23.05 -2.34
C GLN A 79 14.91 21.65 -1.80
N ARG A 80 15.30 20.62 -2.55
CA ARG A 80 15.21 19.24 -2.08
C ARG A 80 16.13 19.02 -0.89
N VAL A 81 15.60 18.45 0.19
CA VAL A 81 16.31 18.23 1.46
C VAL A 81 16.34 16.78 1.93
N ASP A 82 15.68 15.86 1.21
CA ASP A 82 15.78 14.42 1.48
C ASP A 82 17.08 13.79 0.95
N LYS A 83 17.36 12.54 1.36
CA LYS A 83 18.60 11.83 0.98
C LYS A 83 18.59 11.21 -0.43
N GLY A 84 17.50 11.32 -1.18
CA GLY A 84 17.42 10.72 -2.51
C GLY A 84 17.22 9.20 -2.54
N ASP A 85 16.97 8.58 -1.40
CA ASP A 85 16.88 7.13 -1.20
C ASP A 85 15.43 6.63 -1.11
N ALA A 86 14.52 7.26 -1.86
CA ALA A 86 13.11 6.89 -1.86
C ALA A 86 12.94 5.41 -2.25
N ALA A 87 12.23 4.65 -1.43
CA ALA A 87 12.04 3.22 -1.60
C ALA A 87 10.70 2.74 -1.04
N ILE A 88 10.24 1.61 -1.57
CA ILE A 88 9.14 0.86 -0.96
C ILE A 88 9.72 -0.08 0.10
N ASP A 89 9.02 -0.25 1.23
CA ASP A 89 9.44 -1.20 2.26
C ASP A 89 9.38 -2.65 1.72
N PRO A 90 10.45 -3.45 1.85
CA PRO A 90 10.47 -4.82 1.32
C PRO A 90 9.52 -5.78 2.05
N ARG A 91 8.98 -5.39 3.20
CA ARG A 91 8.01 -6.16 4.00
C ARG A 91 6.59 -5.60 3.89
N ASP A 92 6.43 -4.41 3.32
CA ASP A 92 5.14 -3.74 3.13
C ASP A 92 5.11 -2.95 1.80
N ASN A 93 4.52 -3.57 0.78
CA ASN A 93 4.40 -3.00 -0.57
C ASN A 93 3.42 -1.82 -0.67
N THR A 94 2.84 -1.38 0.44
CA THR A 94 2.00 -0.17 0.51
C THR A 94 2.76 1.01 1.11
N LEU A 95 3.97 0.81 1.62
CA LEU A 95 4.75 1.82 2.32
C LEU A 95 5.85 2.41 1.43
N LEU A 96 5.68 3.67 1.04
CA LEU A 96 6.73 4.48 0.41
C LEU A 96 7.43 5.32 1.48
N HIS A 97 8.76 5.33 1.48
CA HIS A 97 9.53 6.13 2.42
C HIS A 97 10.75 6.78 1.78
N VAL A 98 11.24 7.85 2.40
CA VAL A 98 12.51 8.50 2.08
C VAL A 98 13.18 9.02 3.35
N SER A 99 14.48 8.84 3.45
CA SER A 99 15.24 9.27 4.63
C SER A 99 15.49 10.78 4.62
N LEU A 100 15.54 11.35 5.81
CA LEU A 100 15.86 12.75 6.02
C LEU A 100 17.21 12.90 6.73
N PRO A 101 18.05 13.88 6.35
CA PRO A 101 19.08 14.40 7.25
C PRO A 101 18.41 15.16 8.42
N PRO A 102 19.16 15.52 9.48
CA PRO A 102 18.66 16.45 10.49
C PRO A 102 18.16 17.74 9.83
N LEU A 103 16.89 18.06 10.06
CA LEU A 103 16.24 19.24 9.49
C LEU A 103 16.26 20.40 10.49
N PRO A 104 16.62 21.62 10.07
CA PRO A 104 16.45 22.81 10.91
C PRO A 104 14.96 23.12 11.16
N PRO A 105 14.66 24.01 12.12
CA PRO A 105 13.32 24.58 12.27
C PRO A 105 12.81 25.17 10.95
N GLY A 106 11.60 24.80 10.54
CA GLY A 106 11.09 25.22 9.24
C GLY A 106 9.84 24.49 8.78
N ARG A 107 9.26 24.99 7.68
CA ARG A 107 8.16 24.32 6.96
C ARG A 107 8.76 23.47 5.84
N TYR A 108 8.23 22.26 5.71
CA TYR A 108 8.60 21.31 4.68
C TYR A 108 7.37 20.91 3.86
N ARG A 109 7.59 20.62 2.58
CA ARG A 109 6.58 20.07 1.67
C ARG A 109 7.06 18.72 1.18
N VAL A 110 6.18 17.72 1.29
CA VAL A 110 6.39 16.37 0.76
C VAL A 110 5.59 16.29 -0.53
N PHE A 111 6.26 15.92 -1.63
CA PHE A 111 5.61 15.60 -2.90
C PHE A 111 5.73 14.11 -3.14
N TRP A 112 4.66 13.48 -3.61
CA TRP A 112 4.62 12.06 -3.93
C TRP A 112 3.89 11.81 -5.25
N SER A 113 4.30 10.76 -5.95
CA SER A 113 3.64 10.23 -7.15
C SER A 113 3.84 8.72 -7.14
N VAL A 114 2.77 7.95 -7.20
CA VAL A 114 2.81 6.49 -7.18
C VAL A 114 2.04 5.88 -8.34
N ILE A 115 2.43 4.68 -8.74
CA ILE A 115 1.69 3.85 -9.69
C ILE A 115 1.14 2.65 -8.93
N ALA A 116 -0.18 2.48 -8.92
CA ALA A 116 -0.82 1.30 -8.38
C ALA A 116 -0.54 0.08 -9.28
N ARG A 117 -0.70 -1.14 -8.75
CA ARG A 117 -0.50 -2.40 -9.51
C ARG A 117 -1.31 -2.51 -10.81
N ASP A 118 -2.42 -1.78 -10.92
CA ASP A 118 -3.26 -1.78 -12.11
C ASP A 118 -2.80 -0.78 -13.20
N GLY A 119 -1.76 0.00 -12.91
CA GLY A 119 -1.16 0.98 -13.82
C GLY A 119 -1.66 2.41 -13.65
N HIS A 120 -2.65 2.68 -12.78
CA HIS A 120 -3.09 4.06 -12.52
C HIS A 120 -2.06 4.83 -11.71
N ARG A 121 -1.80 6.06 -12.14
CA ARG A 121 -0.95 7.01 -11.41
C ARG A 121 -1.80 7.93 -10.54
N THR A 122 -1.38 8.09 -9.30
CA THR A 122 -1.88 9.10 -8.38
C THR A 122 -0.71 9.95 -7.88
N GLU A 123 -0.95 11.23 -7.63
CA GLU A 123 0.07 12.15 -7.14
C GLU A 123 -0.55 13.20 -6.23
N GLY A 124 0.29 13.83 -5.42
CA GLY A 124 -0.13 14.89 -4.51
C GLY A 124 0.99 15.35 -3.60
N ASP A 125 0.62 16.20 -2.64
CA ASP A 125 1.58 16.79 -1.73
C ASP A 125 0.95 17.21 -0.39
N PHE A 126 1.78 17.23 0.65
CA PHE A 126 1.39 17.70 1.97
C PHE A 126 2.53 18.44 2.67
N SER A 127 2.25 19.06 3.81
CA SER A 127 3.25 19.79 4.58
C SER A 127 3.38 19.28 6.00
N PHE A 128 4.56 19.46 6.59
CA PHE A 128 4.80 19.39 8.02
C PHE A 128 5.73 20.54 8.45
N ARG A 129 5.87 20.75 9.76
CA ARG A 129 6.76 21.78 10.33
C ARG A 129 7.64 21.16 11.41
N VAL A 130 8.90 21.59 11.48
CA VAL A 130 9.79 21.35 12.63
C VAL A 130 9.90 22.65 13.42
N LYS A 131 9.75 22.59 14.75
CA LYS A 131 9.89 23.75 15.65
C LYS A 131 11.34 24.19 15.82
#